data_AF-A0A533XQZ5-F1
#
_entry.id   AF-A0A533XQZ5-F1
#
_cell.length_a   1.000
_cell.length_b   1.000
_cell.length_c   1.000
_cell.angle_alpha   90.00
_cell.angle_beta   90.00
_cell.angle_gamma   90.00
#
_symmetry.space_group_name_H-M   'P 1'
#
loop_
_entity.id
_entity.type
_entity.pdbx_description
1 polymer ?
#
loop_
_entity_poly.entity_id
_entity_poly.type
_entity_poly.pdbx_seq_one_letter_code
_entity_poly.pdbx_strand_id
1 'polypeptide(L)'
;MRYQIDLLQDSPDVACLPDPFYIEVATIFDRPTDAPKILGRAEWAAGVREIHAAINQVNRILADKATKRYGVPNCVLLIRHGVPIFSGDDFRRFADEFVIPARHEFRGIYLLAFREENGLLHVGQDLIRLFSVEG
;
A
#
# COMPACT_ATOMS: atom_id res chain seq x y z
N MET A 1 -15.56 -3.79 -10.41
CA MET A 1 -15.59 -3.17 -9.08
C MET A 1 -14.56 -2.04 -9.14
N ARG A 2 -14.94 -0.77 -8.94
CA ARG A 2 -13.97 0.34 -8.88
C ARG A 2 -13.46 0.42 -7.45
N TYR A 3 -12.16 0.37 -7.25
CA TYR A 3 -11.55 0.45 -5.93
C TYR A 3 -11.32 1.93 -5.59
N GLN A 4 -11.75 2.36 -4.41
CA GLN A 4 -11.56 3.74 -3.95
C GLN A 4 -10.32 3.79 -3.05
N ILE A 5 -9.34 4.62 -3.44
CA ILE A 5 -8.13 4.86 -2.65
C ILE A 5 -8.32 6.14 -1.84
N ASP A 6 -8.56 5.99 -0.54
CA ASP A 6 -8.69 7.11 0.39
C ASP A 6 -7.37 7.38 1.12
N LEU A 7 -7.03 8.65 1.29
CA LEU A 7 -6.04 9.12 2.27
C LEU A 7 -6.70 9.21 3.64
N LEU A 8 -6.19 8.46 4.61
CA LEU A 8 -6.55 8.66 6.01
C LEU A 8 -5.50 9.60 6.63
N GLN A 9 -5.76 10.92 6.65
CA GLN A 9 -4.77 11.90 7.12
C GLN A 9 -5.00 12.50 8.52
N ASP A 10 -6.14 12.31 9.19
CA ASP A 10 -6.42 13.04 10.44
C ASP A 10 -7.21 12.26 11.54
N SER A 11 -7.41 10.95 11.39
CA SER A 11 -8.11 10.12 12.39
C SER A 11 -7.14 9.17 13.09
N PRO A 12 -7.13 9.03 14.43
CA PRO A 12 -6.31 8.04 15.10
C PRO A 12 -6.64 6.62 14.56
N ASP A 13 -5.61 5.89 14.14
CA ASP A 13 -5.70 4.63 13.38
C ASP A 13 -6.54 3.52 14.04
N VAL A 14 -6.83 3.64 15.34
CA VAL A 14 -7.49 2.63 16.17
C VAL A 14 -8.97 2.96 16.45
N ALA A 15 -9.48 4.14 16.09
CA ALA A 15 -10.79 4.61 16.58
C ALA A 15 -12.00 3.76 16.11
N CYS A 16 -11.86 2.90 15.10
CA CYS A 16 -12.97 2.15 14.52
C CYS A 16 -12.67 0.67 14.21
N LEU A 17 -11.57 0.09 14.69
CA LEU A 17 -11.31 -1.34 14.48
C LEU A 17 -12.04 -2.16 15.55
N PRO A 18 -12.90 -3.13 15.16
CA PRO A 18 -13.62 -3.96 16.11
C PRO A 18 -12.65 -4.85 16.89
N ASP A 19 -12.75 -4.83 18.22
CA ASP A 19 -11.96 -5.65 19.14
C ASP A 19 -12.51 -7.10 19.19
N PRO A 20 -11.68 -8.15 19.10
CA PRO A 20 -10.25 -8.13 18.80
C PRO A 20 -9.96 -7.85 17.32
N PHE A 21 -8.90 -7.08 17.07
CA PHE A 21 -8.35 -6.84 15.73
C PHE A 21 -6.93 -7.41 15.62
N TYR A 22 -6.57 -7.84 14.41
CA TYR A 22 -5.27 -8.43 14.12
C TYR A 22 -4.68 -7.74 12.89
N ILE A 23 -3.38 -7.50 12.91
CA ILE A 23 -2.68 -6.89 11.78
C ILE A 23 -1.66 -7.88 11.24
N GLU A 24 -1.85 -8.29 9.99
CA GLU A 24 -0.84 -8.97 9.20
C GLU A 24 0.00 -7.91 8.47
N VAL A 25 1.33 -8.01 8.57
CA VAL A 25 2.24 -7.06 7.92
C VAL A 25 2.98 -7.73 6.77
N ALA A 26 3.01 -7.06 5.62
CA ALA A 26 3.85 -7.43 4.48
C ALA A 26 4.73 -6.25 4.08
N THR A 27 5.91 -6.54 3.52
CA THR A 27 6.86 -5.52 3.08
C THR A 27 7.12 -5.67 1.59
N ILE A 28 7.06 -4.57 0.85
CA ILE A 28 7.57 -4.46 -0.50
C ILE A 28 9.07 -4.20 -0.38
N PHE A 29 9.87 -5.07 -1.00
CA PHE A 29 11.31 -4.90 -1.04
C PHE A 29 11.68 -4.24 -2.35
N ASP A 30 12.20 -3.02 -2.25
CA ASP A 30 12.76 -2.37 -3.41
C ASP A 30 14.04 -3.10 -3.81
N ARG A 31 14.20 -3.39 -5.11
CA ARG A 31 15.48 -3.92 -5.62
C ARG A 31 16.57 -2.86 -5.33
N PRO A 32 17.83 -3.25 -5.13
CA PRO A 32 18.95 -2.32 -4.93
C PRO A 32 19.33 -1.57 -6.23
N THR A 33 18.35 -1.06 -6.97
CA THR A 33 18.54 -0.27 -8.17
C THR A 33 18.03 1.15 -7.92
N ASP A 34 18.96 2.10 -7.96
CA ASP A 34 18.77 3.53 -8.20
C ASP A 34 17.74 4.30 -7.35
N ALA A 35 17.48 3.89 -6.11
CA ALA A 35 16.75 4.71 -5.12
C ALA A 35 17.24 6.19 -5.06
N PRO A 36 18.56 6.51 -5.18
CA PRO A 36 19.03 7.89 -5.23
C PRO A 36 18.59 8.68 -6.49
N LYS A 37 18.28 8.03 -7.62
CA LYS A 37 17.79 8.71 -8.83
C LYS A 37 16.30 9.03 -8.76
N ILE A 38 15.53 8.23 -8.00
CA ILE A 38 14.09 8.41 -7.79
C ILE A 38 13.84 9.50 -6.74
N LEU A 39 14.66 9.53 -5.69
CA LEU A 39 14.68 10.59 -4.67
C LEU A 39 15.06 11.98 -5.22
N GLY A 40 15.48 12.06 -6.50
CA GLY A 40 15.80 13.30 -7.23
C GLY A 40 15.20 13.37 -8.64
N ARG A 41 14.08 12.66 -8.90
CA ARG A 41 13.21 12.67 -10.11
C ARG A 41 13.88 13.09 -11.44
N ALA A 42 15.00 12.48 -11.81
CA ALA A 42 15.74 12.88 -13.02
C ALA A 42 15.17 12.31 -14.33
N GLU A 43 14.37 11.23 -14.30
CA GLU A 43 13.74 10.70 -15.52
C GLU A 43 12.36 10.07 -15.22
N TRP A 44 11.29 10.73 -15.67
CA TRP A 44 9.90 10.27 -15.52
C TRP A 44 9.69 8.81 -15.96
N ALA A 45 10.36 8.37 -17.03
CA ALA A 45 10.26 7.00 -17.54
C ALA A 45 10.86 5.94 -16.60
N ALA A 46 11.91 6.28 -15.84
CA ALA A 46 12.47 5.36 -14.85
C ALA A 46 11.52 5.19 -13.66
N GLY A 47 10.96 6.29 -13.16
CA GLY A 47 9.97 6.27 -12.07
C GLY A 47 8.71 5.49 -12.42
N VAL A 48 8.19 5.61 -13.66
CA VAL A 48 7.02 4.84 -14.14
C VAL A 48 7.30 3.33 -14.16
N ARG A 49 8.50 2.90 -14.59
CA ARG A 49 8.86 1.48 -14.57
C ARG A 49 8.91 0.94 -13.14
N GLU A 50 9.43 1.72 -12.20
CA GLU A 50 9.65 1.29 -10.83
C GLU A 50 8.35 1.26 -10.03
N ILE A 51 7.43 2.22 -10.24
CA ILE A 51 6.10 2.15 -9.63
C ILE A 51 5.32 0.93 -10.13
N HIS A 52 5.37 0.60 -11.42
CA HIS A 52 4.77 -0.64 -11.92
C HIS A 52 5.42 -1.89 -11.30
N ALA A 53 6.73 -1.88 -11.06
CA ALA A 53 7.41 -2.96 -10.37
C ALA A 53 6.96 -3.11 -8.91
N ALA A 54 6.75 -1.99 -8.21
CA ALA A 54 6.20 -1.96 -6.85
C ALA A 54 4.76 -2.50 -6.81
N ILE A 55 3.89 -2.04 -7.73
CA ILE A 55 2.51 -2.54 -7.84
C ILE A 55 2.49 -4.05 -8.14
N ASN A 56 3.37 -4.54 -9.02
CA ASN A 56 3.50 -5.97 -9.27
C ASN A 56 3.98 -6.77 -8.04
N GLN A 57 4.76 -6.17 -7.15
CA GLN A 57 5.09 -6.78 -5.86
C GLN A 57 3.87 -6.82 -4.93
N VAL A 58 3.11 -5.72 -4.84
CA VAL A 58 1.85 -5.67 -4.09
C VAL A 58 0.90 -6.77 -4.57
N ASN A 59 0.66 -6.87 -5.87
CA ASN A 59 -0.23 -7.88 -6.45
C ASN A 59 0.22 -9.32 -6.13
N ARG A 60 1.54 -9.59 -6.11
CA ARG A 60 2.07 -10.90 -5.69
C ARG A 60 1.87 -11.17 -4.20
N ILE A 61 2.09 -10.16 -3.35
CA ILE A 61 1.82 -10.24 -1.91
C ILE A 61 0.32 -10.54 -1.68
N LEU A 62 -0.57 -9.81 -2.36
CA LEU A 62 -2.00 -10.01 -2.24
C LEU A 62 -2.41 -11.43 -2.65
N ALA A 63 -1.90 -11.92 -3.79
CA ALA A 63 -2.16 -13.28 -4.25
C ALA A 63 -1.67 -14.35 -3.25
N ASP A 64 -0.46 -14.21 -2.71
CA ASP A 64 0.07 -15.13 -1.69
C ASP A 64 -0.78 -15.10 -0.41
N LYS A 65 -1.00 -13.91 0.15
CA LYS A 65 -1.66 -13.72 1.44
C LYS A 65 -3.14 -14.08 1.40
N ALA A 66 -3.81 -13.95 0.25
CA ALA A 66 -5.19 -14.37 0.05
C ALA A 66 -5.40 -15.90 0.15
N THR A 67 -4.35 -16.71 -0.09
CA THR A 67 -4.45 -18.17 0.07
C THR A 67 -4.39 -18.63 1.52
N LYS A 68 -3.98 -17.75 2.45
CA LYS A 68 -3.77 -18.10 3.85
C LYS A 68 -5.07 -18.13 4.63
N ARG A 69 -5.06 -18.93 5.70
CA ARG A 69 -6.11 -19.01 6.72
C ARG A 69 -5.51 -18.52 8.03
N TYR A 70 -5.93 -17.35 8.47
CA TYR A 70 -5.48 -16.72 9.71
C TYR A 70 -6.33 -17.21 10.89
N GLY A 71 -7.58 -17.61 10.66
CA GLY A 71 -8.44 -18.19 11.70
C GLY A 71 -8.80 -17.21 12.83
N VAL A 72 -8.65 -15.90 12.58
CA VAL A 72 -8.94 -14.82 13.52
C VAL A 72 -9.94 -13.84 12.91
N PRO A 73 -10.87 -13.30 13.71
CA PRO A 73 -11.79 -12.27 13.23
C PRO A 73 -11.02 -10.96 12.97
N ASN A 74 -11.55 -10.10 12.09
CA ASN A 74 -11.09 -8.72 11.91
C ASN A 74 -9.59 -8.58 11.53
N CYS A 75 -9.03 -9.55 10.81
CA CYS A 75 -7.66 -9.45 10.32
C CYS A 75 -7.54 -8.36 9.25
N VAL A 76 -6.56 -7.46 9.39
CA VAL A 76 -6.24 -6.40 8.43
C VAL A 76 -4.86 -6.68 7.85
N LEU A 77 -4.70 -6.51 6.54
CA LEU A 77 -3.40 -6.56 5.88
C LEU A 77 -2.83 -5.14 5.74
N LEU A 78 -1.67 -4.90 6.35
CA LEU A 78 -0.88 -3.69 6.14
C LEU A 78 0.34 -4.03 5.28
N ILE A 79 0.41 -3.45 4.10
CA ILE A 79 1.57 -3.55 3.21
C ILE A 79 2.39 -2.26 3.36
N ARG A 80 3.67 -2.37 3.67
CA ARG A 80 4.58 -1.22 3.81
C ARG A 80 5.72 -1.27 2.81
N HIS A 81 6.25 -0.10 2.46
CA HIS A 81 7.53 -0.02 1.80
C HIS A 81 8.69 -0.24 2.77
N GLY A 82 9.73 -0.93 2.29
CA GLY A 82 11.02 -1.00 2.98
C GLY A 82 11.84 0.28 2.83
N VAL A 83 11.66 1.03 1.74
CA VAL A 83 12.42 2.24 1.39
C VAL A 83 11.45 3.36 0.94
N PRO A 84 11.69 4.63 1.32
CA PRO A 84 10.86 5.76 0.91
C PRO A 84 11.07 6.16 -0.55
N ILE A 85 10.41 5.44 -1.46
CA ILE A 85 10.57 5.68 -2.91
C ILE A 85 9.32 6.31 -3.54
N PHE A 86 8.12 5.95 -3.09
CA PHE A 86 6.87 6.36 -3.72
C PHE A 86 5.92 7.05 -2.75
N SER A 87 5.26 8.08 -3.26
CA SER A 87 4.23 8.80 -2.53
C SER A 87 2.87 8.12 -2.65
N GLY A 88 1.91 8.56 -1.84
CA GLY A 88 0.52 8.13 -1.99
C GLY A 88 -0.06 8.46 -3.37
N ASP A 89 0.33 9.61 -3.93
CA ASP A 89 -0.14 10.06 -5.25
C ASP A 89 0.44 9.23 -6.40
N ASP A 90 1.69 8.78 -6.26
CA ASP A 90 2.31 7.87 -7.24
C ASP A 90 1.48 6.59 -7.38
N PHE A 91 1.03 6.00 -6.26
CA PHE A 91 0.16 4.82 -6.30
C PHE A 91 -1.26 5.11 -6.80
N ARG A 92 -1.85 6.25 -6.43
CA ARG A 92 -3.19 6.64 -6.92
C ARG A 92 -3.24 6.76 -8.43
N ARG A 93 -2.18 7.28 -9.04
CA ARG A 93 -2.09 7.45 -10.50
C ARG A 93 -2.28 6.13 -11.25
N PHE A 94 -1.90 5.01 -10.63
CA PHE A 94 -1.97 3.66 -11.19
C PHE A 94 -2.91 2.77 -10.37
N ALA A 95 -3.93 3.36 -9.72
CA ALA A 95 -4.87 2.65 -8.87
C ALA A 95 -5.54 1.45 -9.56
N ASP A 96 -5.81 1.57 -10.85
CA ASP A 96 -6.46 0.53 -11.66
C ASP A 96 -5.58 -0.72 -11.90
N GLU A 97 -4.28 -0.66 -11.58
CA GLU A 97 -3.36 -1.80 -11.70
C GLU A 97 -3.33 -2.71 -10.48
N PHE A 98 -3.91 -2.29 -9.35
CA PHE A 98 -4.04 -3.14 -8.17
C PHE A 98 -5.10 -4.22 -8.38
N VAL A 99 -4.72 -5.47 -8.11
CA VAL A 99 -5.60 -6.63 -8.24
C VAL A 99 -5.89 -7.17 -6.85
N ILE A 100 -7.07 -6.84 -6.32
CA ILE A 100 -7.55 -7.40 -5.05
C ILE A 100 -8.19 -8.77 -5.30
N PRO A 101 -7.67 -9.87 -4.73
CA PRO A 101 -8.27 -11.19 -4.90
C PRO A 101 -9.71 -11.23 -4.40
N ALA A 102 -10.62 -11.81 -5.17
CA ALA A 102 -12.05 -11.85 -4.81
C ALA A 102 -12.36 -12.66 -3.53
N ARG A 103 -11.41 -13.49 -3.07
CA ARG A 103 -11.54 -14.29 -1.84
C ARG A 103 -10.29 -14.10 -0.98
N HIS A 104 -10.46 -13.58 0.23
CA HIS A 104 -9.45 -13.48 1.28
C HIS A 104 -10.13 -13.29 2.65
N GLU A 105 -9.41 -13.48 3.75
CA GLU A 105 -9.94 -13.28 5.11
C GLU A 105 -9.78 -11.86 5.66
N PHE A 106 -9.16 -10.95 4.89
CA PHE A 106 -8.91 -9.59 5.35
C PHE A 106 -10.17 -8.73 5.36
N ARG A 107 -10.39 -8.03 6.47
CA ARG A 107 -11.44 -7.01 6.65
C ARG A 107 -11.05 -5.65 6.06
N GLY A 108 -9.75 -5.43 5.92
CA GLY A 108 -9.18 -4.27 5.22
C GLY A 108 -7.78 -4.57 4.70
N ILE A 109 -7.43 -3.91 3.61
CA ILE A 109 -6.10 -3.99 2.99
C ILE A 109 -5.62 -2.56 2.79
N TYR A 110 -4.46 -2.27 3.35
CA TYR A 110 -3.88 -0.93 3.35
C TYR A 110 -2.44 -0.98 2.83
N LEU A 111 -2.06 0.05 2.11
CA LEU A 111 -0.70 0.31 1.66
C LEU A 111 -0.19 1.56 2.37
N LEU A 112 0.97 1.43 3.01
CA LEU A 112 1.68 2.53 3.64
C LEU A 112 2.65 3.13 2.62
N ALA A 113 2.34 4.34 2.17
CA ALA A 113 3.18 5.13 1.28
C ALA A 113 3.76 6.33 2.02
N PHE A 114 4.71 7.02 1.40
CA PHE A 114 5.29 8.22 1.98
C PHE A 114 4.49 9.45 1.57
N ARG A 115 4.51 10.47 2.42
CA ARG A 115 3.92 11.77 2.09
C ARG A 115 4.90 12.53 1.21
N GLU A 116 4.38 13.14 0.15
CA GLU A 116 5.15 14.06 -0.68
C GLU A 116 4.66 15.49 -0.47
N GLU A 117 5.58 16.41 -0.19
CA GLU A 117 5.28 17.84 -0.16
C GLU A 117 6.37 18.60 -0.92
N ASN A 118 5.96 19.49 -1.82
CA ASN A 118 6.87 20.30 -2.65
C ASN A 118 7.88 19.48 -3.49
N GLY A 119 7.49 18.28 -3.94
CA GLY A 119 8.36 17.41 -4.75
C GLY A 119 9.36 16.57 -3.93
N LEU A 120 9.28 16.61 -2.59
CA LEU A 120 10.15 15.88 -1.68
C LEU A 120 9.34 14.88 -0.86
N LEU A 121 9.86 13.66 -0.70
CA LEU A 121 9.29 12.66 0.21
C LEU A 121 9.67 13.01 1.64
N HIS A 122 8.66 13.11 2.51
CA HIS A 122 8.81 13.35 3.93
C HIS A 122 8.76 12.04 4.71
N VAL A 123 9.23 12.07 5.95
CA VAL A 123 9.10 10.93 6.89
C VAL A 123 7.63 10.71 7.30
N GLY A 124 6.73 11.63 6.97
CA GLY A 124 5.29 11.43 7.07
C GLY A 124 4.82 10.29 6.16
N GLN A 125 3.83 9.53 6.61
CA GLN A 125 3.27 8.41 5.85
C GLN A 125 1.81 8.66 5.51
N ASP A 126 1.42 8.22 4.33
CA ASP A 126 0.05 8.19 3.85
C ASP A 126 -0.45 6.75 3.91
N LEU A 127 -1.57 6.54 4.61
CA LEU A 127 -2.25 5.26 4.62
C LEU A 127 -3.26 5.22 3.48
N ILE A 128 -2.96 4.40 2.48
CA ILE A 128 -3.76 4.17 1.28
C ILE A 128 -4.68 2.98 1.55
N ARG A 129 -5.99 3.19 1.53
CA ARG A 129 -6.95 2.08 1.57
C ARG A 129 -7.07 1.44 0.18
N LEU A 130 -6.72 0.16 0.06
CA LEU A 130 -6.90 -0.61 -1.18
C LEU A 130 -8.23 -1.38 -1.17
N PHE A 131 -8.66 -1.81 0.02
CA PHE A 131 -9.92 -2.53 0.23
C PHE A 131 -10.42 -2.34 1.66
N SER A 132 -11.73 -2.30 1.83
CA SER A 132 -12.41 -2.40 3.13
C SER A 132 -13.77 -3.04 2.94
N VAL A 133 -14.20 -3.87 3.90
CA VAL A 133 -15.60 -4.29 4.01
C VAL A 133 -16.34 -3.17 4.73
N GLU A 134 -17.27 -2.50 4.05
CA GLU A 134 -18.20 -1.57 4.73
C GLU A 134 -18.97 -2.33 5.81
N GLY A 135 -19.07 -1.71 6.99
CA GLY A 135 -19.89 -2.20 8.10
C GLY A 135 -21.32 -1.70 7.96
#